data_AF-A0A7K3UHU7-F1
#
_entry.id   AF-A0A7K3UHU7-F1
#
_cell.length_a   1.000
_cell.length_b   1.000
_cell.length_c   1.000
_cell.angle_alpha   90.00
_cell.angle_beta   90.00
_cell.angle_gamma   90.00
#
_symmetry.space_group_name_H-M   'P 1'
#
loop_
_entity.id
_entity.type
_entity.pdbx_description
1 polymer ?
#
loop_
_entity_poly.entity_id
_entity_poly.type
_entity_poly.pdbx_seq_one_letter_code
_entity_poly.pdbx_strand_id
1 'polypeptide(L)'
;MLTGRPYGQLATMIDWGAQTNHYTTWKELSSVLSELRWHIGDIRKVESWGDVMGVAVVHVEGDHFILYDADNGIFYDPGQGEGPDLDTQLVPLSYLRVHLPESA
;
A
#
# COMPACT_ATOMS: atom_id res chain seq x y z
N MET A 1 -5.85 -1.79 -12.19
CA MET A 1 -5.63 -0.67 -11.25
C MET A 1 -6.81 -0.60 -10.29
N LEU A 2 -6.56 -0.69 -8.99
CA LEU A 2 -7.60 -0.78 -7.93
C LEU A 2 -8.50 0.46 -7.82
N THR A 3 -8.08 1.61 -8.36
CA THR A 3 -8.80 2.88 -8.29
C THR A 3 -9.37 3.34 -9.64
N GLY A 4 -9.01 2.67 -10.74
CA GLY A 4 -9.27 3.13 -12.10
C GLY A 4 -8.54 4.43 -12.51
N ARG A 5 -7.65 4.98 -11.65
CA ARG A 5 -6.95 6.25 -11.88
C ARG A 5 -5.46 6.05 -12.17
N PRO A 6 -4.85 6.81 -13.11
CA PRO A 6 -3.41 6.79 -13.33
C PRO A 6 -2.62 7.24 -12.10
N TYR A 7 -1.41 6.70 -11.91
CA TYR A 7 -0.51 7.06 -10.81
C TYR A 7 -0.30 8.57 -10.67
N GLY A 8 -0.09 9.29 -11.78
CA GLY A 8 0.11 10.75 -11.74
C GLY A 8 -1.05 11.52 -11.09
N GLN A 9 -2.29 11.07 -11.25
CA GLN A 9 -3.45 11.69 -10.59
C GLN A 9 -3.53 11.36 -9.10
N LEU A 10 -3.10 10.16 -8.71
CA LEU A 10 -3.02 9.78 -7.29
C LEU A 10 -1.89 10.53 -6.60
N ALA A 11 -0.74 10.67 -7.26
CA ALA A 11 0.39 11.42 -6.75
C ALA A 11 0.01 12.88 -6.46
N THR A 12 -0.85 13.52 -7.27
CA THR A 12 -1.30 14.90 -7.00
C THR A 12 -2.15 15.06 -5.74
N MET A 13 -2.62 13.96 -5.13
CA MET A 13 -3.37 14.00 -3.86
C MET A 13 -2.44 14.15 -2.64
N ILE A 14 -1.13 13.97 -2.82
CA ILE A 14 -0.12 14.18 -1.77
C ILE A 14 0.47 15.59 -1.92
N ASP A 15 0.56 16.33 -0.81
CA ASP A 15 1.28 17.60 -0.77
C ASP A 15 2.78 17.34 -0.67
N TRP A 16 3.45 17.33 -1.83
CA TRP A 16 4.89 17.07 -1.92
C TRP A 16 5.77 18.27 -1.49
N GLY A 17 5.19 19.46 -1.31
CA GLY A 17 5.97 20.67 -1.07
C GLY A 17 7.02 20.95 -2.15
N ALA A 18 8.14 21.58 -1.77
CA ALA A 18 9.28 21.89 -2.66
C ALA A 18 10.38 20.81 -2.66
N GLN A 19 10.06 19.58 -2.26
CA GLN A 19 11.04 18.52 -2.11
C GLN A 19 11.45 17.94 -3.47
N THR A 20 12.73 17.63 -3.65
CA THR A 20 13.25 17.01 -4.89
C THR A 20 13.13 15.49 -4.87
N ASN A 21 13.02 14.88 -3.69
CA ASN A 21 12.73 13.46 -3.49
C ASN A 21 11.41 13.34 -2.75
N HIS A 22 10.49 12.59 -3.33
CA HIS A 22 9.13 12.41 -2.84
C HIS A 22 9.03 11.06 -2.10
N TYR A 23 9.15 11.09 -0.78
CA TYR A 23 8.86 9.92 0.06
C TYR A 23 7.41 9.99 0.53
N THR A 24 6.71 8.86 0.49
CA THR A 24 5.34 8.77 1.01
C THR A 24 5.39 8.28 2.45
N THR A 25 4.71 8.96 3.35
CA THR A 25 4.52 8.54 4.74
C THR A 25 3.19 7.80 4.90
N TRP A 26 3.05 7.04 5.99
CA TRP A 26 1.76 6.46 6.38
C TRP A 26 0.63 7.49 6.49
N LYS A 27 0.94 8.71 6.95
CA LYS A 27 -0.03 9.81 7.09
C LYS A 27 -0.58 10.23 5.73
N GLU A 28 0.30 10.46 4.76
CA GLU A 28 -0.08 10.85 3.40
C GLU A 28 -0.85 9.73 2.72
N LEU A 29 -0.35 8.50 2.80
CA LEU A 29 -1.01 7.33 2.22
C LEU A 29 -2.42 7.13 2.80
N SER A 30 -2.57 7.21 4.13
CA SER A 30 -3.88 7.08 4.78
C SER A 30 -4.84 8.20 4.37
N SER A 31 -4.34 9.43 4.16
CA SER A 31 -5.14 10.55 3.65
C SER A 31 -5.66 10.25 2.24
N VAL A 32 -4.78 9.82 1.33
CA VAL A 32 -5.16 9.47 -0.05
C VAL A 32 -6.20 8.35 -0.06
N LEU A 33 -5.98 7.28 0.72
CA LEU A 33 -6.94 6.16 0.80
C LEU A 33 -8.30 6.62 1.34
N SER A 34 -8.31 7.48 2.36
CA SER A 34 -9.54 8.05 2.90
C SER A 34 -10.29 8.92 1.88
N GLU A 35 -9.58 9.75 1.13
CA GLU A 35 -10.16 10.57 0.05
C GLU A 35 -10.74 9.71 -1.09
N LEU A 36 -10.12 8.57 -1.38
CA LEU A 36 -10.64 7.57 -2.30
C LEU A 36 -11.83 6.76 -1.73
N ARG A 37 -12.25 7.05 -0.49
CA ARG A 37 -13.32 6.36 0.24
C ARG A 37 -13.03 4.89 0.52
N TRP A 38 -11.76 4.54 0.67
CA TRP A 38 -11.38 3.21 1.13
C TRP A 38 -11.57 3.13 2.64
N HIS A 39 -12.10 2.01 3.13
CA HIS A 39 -12.13 1.76 4.56
C HIS A 39 -10.77 1.22 4.97
N ILE A 40 -10.08 1.97 5.83
CA ILE A 40 -8.74 1.64 6.32
C ILE A 40 -8.82 1.26 7.80
N GLY A 41 -8.02 0.27 8.20
CA GLY A 41 -7.85 -0.10 9.61
C GLY A 41 -6.82 0.79 10.32
N ASP A 42 -6.33 0.32 11.46
CA ASP A 42 -5.17 0.91 12.13
C ASP A 42 -3.86 0.40 11.53
N ILE A 43 -2.81 1.22 11.58
CA ILE A 43 -1.44 0.81 11.25
C ILE A 43 -0.95 -0.12 12.36
N ARG A 44 -0.47 -1.30 11.98
CA ARG A 44 0.02 -2.33 12.91
C ARG A 44 1.45 -2.73 12.56
N LYS A 45 2.28 -2.93 13.57
CA LYS A 45 3.60 -3.56 13.41
C LYS A 45 3.44 -5.05 13.12
N VAL A 46 4.39 -5.61 12.38
CA VAL A 46 4.42 -7.05 12.06
C VAL A 46 5.85 -7.57 12.23
N GLU A 47 5.95 -8.85 12.56
CA GLU A 47 7.23 -9.57 12.65
C GLU A 47 7.41 -10.51 11.45
N SER A 48 6.30 -10.90 10.81
CA SER A 48 6.29 -11.77 9.65
C SER A 48 5.09 -11.52 8.73
N TRP A 49 5.14 -12.07 7.51
CA TRP A 49 4.02 -12.04 6.58
C TRP A 49 2.75 -12.72 7.12
N GLY A 50 2.90 -13.68 8.04
CA GLY A 50 1.77 -14.37 8.67
C GLY A 50 0.93 -13.50 9.61
N ASP A 51 1.46 -12.34 10.02
CA ASP A 51 0.73 -11.38 10.87
C ASP A 51 -0.22 -10.48 10.06
N VAL A 52 -0.02 -10.41 8.74
CA VAL A 52 -0.83 -9.58 7.85
C VAL A 52 -2.13 -10.30 7.53
N MET A 53 -3.25 -9.56 7.55
CA MET A 53 -4.59 -10.12 7.35
C MET A 53 -5.35 -9.41 6.25
N GLY A 54 -5.98 -10.19 5.36
CA GLY A 54 -6.73 -9.70 4.22
C GLY A 54 -5.86 -8.94 3.21
N VAL A 55 -6.49 -8.04 2.47
CA VAL A 55 -5.76 -7.11 1.59
C VAL A 55 -5.20 -5.96 2.43
N ALA A 56 -3.90 -5.69 2.27
CA ALA A 56 -3.18 -4.71 3.05
C ALA A 56 -2.17 -3.95 2.22
N VAL A 57 -1.97 -2.67 2.54
CA VAL A 57 -0.72 -1.99 2.17
C VAL A 57 0.31 -2.31 3.25
N VAL A 58 1.51 -2.71 2.84
CA VAL A 58 2.58 -3.15 3.72
C VAL A 58 3.81 -2.29 3.48
N HIS A 59 4.32 -1.71 4.56
CA HIS A 59 5.63 -1.08 4.60
C HIS A 59 6.68 -2.17 4.84
N VAL A 60 7.67 -2.24 3.95
CA VAL A 60 8.76 -3.22 3.98
C VAL A 60 10.10 -2.50 4.18
N GLU A 61 11.14 -3.27 4.53
CA GLU A 61 12.51 -2.74 4.59
C GLU A 61 12.92 -2.03 3.29
N GLY A 62 13.71 -0.96 3.43
CA GLY A 62 14.08 -0.09 2.31
C GLY A 62 13.12 1.07 2.04
N ASP A 63 12.26 1.40 3.01
CA ASP A 63 11.28 2.50 2.95
C ASP A 63 10.34 2.40 1.73
N HIS A 64 9.82 1.19 1.50
CA HIS A 64 9.00 0.86 0.35
C HIS A 64 7.61 0.37 0.76
N PHE A 65 6.60 0.67 -0.06
CA PHE A 65 5.23 0.20 0.16
C PHE A 65 4.80 -0.73 -0.97
N ILE A 66 4.24 -1.88 -0.59
CA ILE A 66 3.61 -2.82 -1.51
C ILE A 66 2.17 -3.07 -1.11
N LEU A 67 1.40 -3.66 -2.01
CA LEU A 67 0.11 -4.25 -1.66
C LEU A 67 0.28 -5.76 -1.51
N TYR A 68 -0.24 -6.31 -0.42
CA TYR A 68 -0.25 -7.74 -0.15
C TYR A 68 -1.68 -8.23 0.03
N ASP A 69 -2.05 -9.25 -0.74
CA ASP A 69 -3.28 -10.00 -0.56
C ASP A 69 -2.97 -11.26 0.25
N ALA A 70 -3.10 -11.16 1.57
CA ALA A 70 -2.77 -12.25 2.48
C ALA A 70 -3.74 -13.44 2.36
N ASP A 71 -4.97 -13.21 1.87
CA ASP A 71 -5.96 -14.27 1.70
C ASP A 71 -5.56 -15.21 0.55
N ASN A 72 -4.84 -14.69 -0.46
CA ASN A 72 -4.36 -15.44 -1.62
C ASN A 72 -2.83 -15.64 -1.65
N GLY A 73 -2.09 -15.02 -0.74
CA GLY A 73 -0.63 -15.07 -0.71
C GLY A 73 0.03 -14.36 -1.90
N ILE A 74 -0.56 -13.26 -2.38
CA ILE A 74 -0.11 -12.57 -3.60
C ILE A 74 0.50 -11.20 -3.27
N PHE A 75 1.69 -10.95 -3.79
CA PHE A 75 2.43 -9.71 -3.64
C PHE A 75 2.28 -8.84 -4.88
N TYR A 76 1.94 -7.56 -4.69
CA TYR A 76 1.84 -6.57 -5.75
C TYR A 76 2.83 -5.45 -5.44
N ASP A 77 4.05 -5.59 -5.97
CA ASP A 77 5.13 -4.63 -5.78
C ASP A 77 5.17 -3.62 -6.95
N PRO A 78 4.93 -2.32 -6.71
CA PRO A 78 5.01 -1.31 -7.78
C PRO A 78 6.44 -1.07 -8.31
N GLY A 79 7.47 -1.54 -7.60
CA GLY A 79 8.86 -1.55 -8.06
C GLY A 79 9.19 -2.74 -8.97
N GLN A 80 8.36 -3.78 -9.02
CA GLN A 80 8.50 -4.88 -9.96
C GLN A 80 7.91 -4.51 -11.33
N GLY A 81 8.62 -4.88 -12.39
CA GLY A 81 8.19 -4.62 -13.77
C GLY A 81 7.12 -5.59 -14.28
N GLU A 82 7.02 -6.79 -13.71
CA GLU A 82 6.13 -7.86 -14.16
C GLU A 82 5.15 -8.27 -13.07
N GLY A 83 3.88 -7.90 -13.24
CA GLY A 83 2.73 -8.51 -12.57
C GLY A 83 2.81 -8.64 -11.04
N PRO A 84 1.89 -9.39 -10.44
CA PRO A 84 2.03 -9.84 -9.07
C PRO A 84 2.93 -11.08 -8.97
N ASP A 85 3.55 -11.26 -7.80
CA ASP A 85 4.40 -12.40 -7.46
C ASP A 85 3.77 -13.25 -6.35
N LEU A 86 4.19 -14.52 -6.25
CA LEU A 86 3.80 -15.47 -5.20
C LEU A 86 4.90 -15.63 -4.14
N ASP A 87 6.10 -15.12 -4.41
CA ASP A 87 7.21 -15.13 -3.47
C ASP A 87 7.83 -13.72 -3.35
N THR A 88 8.44 -13.43 -2.21
CA THR A 88 9.15 -12.17 -2.00
C THR A 88 10.29 -12.32 -1.01
N GLN A 89 11.40 -11.63 -1.29
CA GLN A 89 12.50 -11.47 -0.34
C GLN A 89 12.33 -10.25 0.56
N LEU A 90 11.23 -9.50 0.39
CA LEU A 90 10.95 -8.31 1.18
C LEU A 90 10.61 -8.69 2.63
N VAL A 91 11.06 -7.84 3.56
CA VAL A 91 10.83 -8.03 5.00
C VAL A 91 9.75 -7.03 5.46
N PRO A 92 8.60 -7.49 5.98
CA PRO A 92 7.52 -6.61 6.37
C PRO A 92 7.80 -5.97 7.73
N LEU A 93 7.47 -4.68 7.87
CA LEU A 93 7.70 -3.91 9.10
C LEU A 93 6.39 -3.44 9.76
N SER A 94 5.44 -3.00 8.94
CA SER A 94 4.11 -2.60 9.40
C SER A 94 3.11 -2.70 8.26
N TYR A 95 1.82 -2.86 8.57
CA TYR A 95 0.77 -2.87 7.57
C TYR A 95 -0.43 -2.02 7.97
N LEU A 96 -1.19 -1.63 6.95
CA LEU A 96 -2.49 -1.01 7.04
C LEU A 96 -3.46 -1.90 6.25
N ARG A 97 -4.43 -2.51 6.94
CA ARG A 97 -5.48 -3.26 6.26
C ARG A 97 -6.35 -2.30 5.45
N VAL A 98 -6.67 -2.70 4.23
CA VAL A 98 -7.52 -1.93 3.32
C VAL A 98 -8.71 -2.76 2.88
N HIS A 99 -9.87 -2.11 2.81
CA HIS A 99 -11.07 -2.68 2.23
C HIS A 99 -11.47 -1.81 1.05
N LEU A 100 -11.72 -2.48 -0.08
CA LEU A 100 -12.31 -1.82 -1.24
C LEU A 100 -13.63 -1.18 -0.80
N PRO A 101 -13.94 0.04 -1.29
CA PRO A 101 -15.28 0.58 -1.13
C PRO A 101 -16.27 -0.44 -1.69
N GLU A 102 -17.33 -0.75 -0.94
CA GLU A 102 -18.45 -1.50 -1.48
C GLU A 102 -18.86 -0.80 -2.79
N SER A 103 -19.00 -1.59 -3.86
CA SER A 103 -19.40 -1.05 -5.16
C SER A 103 -20.75 -0.36 -4.98
N ALA A 104 -20.77 0.97 -5.10
CA ALA A 104 -22.00 1.76 -5.14
C ALA A 104 -22.80 1.47 -6.41
#